data_AF-A0A535N6F8-F1
#
_entry.id   AF-A0A535N6F8-F1
#
_cell.length_a   1.000
_cell.length_b   1.000
_cell.length_c   1.000
_cell.angle_alpha   90.00
_cell.angle_beta   90.00
_cell.angle_gamma   90.00
#
_symmetry.space_group_name_H-M   'P 1'
#
loop_
_entity.id
_entity.type
_entity.pdbx_description
1 polymer ?
#
loop_
_entity_poly.entity_id
_entity_poly.type
_entity_poly.pdbx_seq_one_letter_code
_entity_poly.pdbx_strand_id
1 'polypeptide(L)'
;MATIRKRGRLGQAVVLVAASAMVLAGILMLALDGGLLYLDRRQLQSAADAAALAGAEYLWQSYPQSYTLSHQQAMTVLTSTLLGTAMPSPFSPVAAQVDNGGGGPLSIGGGYSVVLTATPLTYQATVYHQHPYVVAPVHGFAASQRISVTAKAENANLPFAMVLLQTPSQYANLQLNGTPTGLLLQKAGGAAGAGGVFSNESIDPASGSIWFGSSSCNTPGGGSSGDLWAYNESQHDQGDVNTGVFCGQNPPEVQVPSAQLPDPGYARPQPSAATWPGLTVSGGTEFLCPGSYTDAIVVQAGATAILLPGVFRVLSSGVKVSGTLRTMQPGDGLASGPTNGVCTVPSPLPSDVGVVVEVVPADDGSLICKKHVFQTIGGVSSISLVPSPLYNNISLYIETMPNWQTICKQGVGGTNVVQITGGGSYSVKGAIYAPADNVVISGGGAGTGVGQIIAWTANFNGNGTVTETYDPAGLPFLKGLIQ
;
A
#
# COMPACT_ATOMS: atom_id res chain seq x y z
N MET A 1 -30.11 56.68 74.39
CA MET A 1 -30.27 56.77 72.92
C MET A 1 -28.99 56.26 72.29
N ALA A 2 -29.01 55.06 71.72
CA ALA A 2 -27.81 54.44 71.12
C ALA A 2 -27.63 54.97 69.68
N THR A 3 -26.51 55.62 69.40
CA THR A 3 -26.08 55.95 68.05
C THR A 3 -24.92 55.06 67.63
N ILE A 4 -25.23 54.03 66.83
CA ILE A 4 -24.24 53.18 66.17
C ILE A 4 -23.58 54.01 65.06
N ARG A 5 -22.31 54.39 65.27
CA ARG A 5 -21.48 55.07 64.25
C ARG A 5 -20.75 53.99 63.44
N LYS A 6 -21.15 53.76 62.18
CA LYS A 6 -20.40 52.90 61.24
C LYS A 6 -19.02 53.53 60.98
N ARG A 7 -17.95 52.94 61.52
CA ARG A 7 -16.55 53.30 61.18
C ARG A 7 -16.31 52.97 59.69
N GLY A 8 -15.92 53.98 58.92
CA GLY A 8 -15.72 53.87 57.48
C GLY A 8 -14.58 52.91 57.12
N ARG A 9 -14.90 51.85 56.39
CA ARG A 9 -13.99 50.88 55.77
C ARG A 9 -13.33 51.43 54.48
N LEU A 10 -12.94 52.71 54.47
CA LEU A 10 -12.59 53.42 53.22
C LEU A 10 -11.14 53.18 52.75
N GLY A 11 -10.21 52.80 53.64
CA GLY A 11 -8.80 52.53 53.27
C GLY A 11 -8.51 51.07 52.88
N GLN A 12 -9.16 50.11 53.53
CA GLN A 12 -8.96 48.68 53.27
C GLN A 12 -9.41 48.26 51.87
N ALA A 13 -10.45 48.92 51.35
CA ALA A 13 -10.95 48.66 50.00
C ALA A 13 -9.88 48.93 48.93
N VAL A 14 -9.09 50.00 49.09
CA VAL A 14 -8.03 50.36 48.12
C VAL A 14 -6.92 49.30 48.10
N VAL A 15 -6.53 48.77 49.26
CA VAL A 15 -5.50 47.72 49.37
C VAL A 15 -5.98 46.41 48.74
N LEU A 16 -7.24 46.02 49.00
CA LEU A 16 -7.83 44.81 48.40
C LEU A 16 -7.98 44.95 46.89
N VAL A 17 -8.40 46.12 46.41
CA VAL A 17 -8.49 46.40 44.97
C VAL A 17 -7.11 46.33 44.32
N ALA A 18 -6.09 46.98 44.90
CA ALA A 18 -4.72 46.94 44.38
C ALA A 18 -4.14 45.51 44.35
N ALA A 19 -4.35 44.72 45.40
CA ALA A 19 -3.92 43.33 45.46
C ALA A 19 -4.65 42.46 44.42
N SER A 20 -5.97 42.63 44.30
CA SER A 20 -6.77 41.90 43.30
C SER A 20 -6.40 42.28 41.86
N ALA A 21 -6.12 43.55 41.59
CA ALA A 21 -5.69 44.01 40.27
C ALA A 21 -4.34 43.43 39.87
N MET A 22 -3.41 43.29 40.81
CA MET A 22 -2.11 42.64 40.58
C MET A 22 -2.28 41.15 40.25
N VAL A 23 -3.13 40.44 40.99
CA VAL A 23 -3.43 39.02 40.73
C VAL A 23 -4.11 38.82 39.37
N LEU A 24 -5.12 39.63 39.07
CA LEU A 24 -5.84 39.56 37.79
C LEU A 24 -4.94 39.92 36.61
N ALA A 25 -4.07 40.92 36.76
CA ALA A 25 -3.06 41.24 35.76
C ALA A 25 -2.11 40.06 35.54
N GLY A 26 -1.60 39.43 36.61
CA GLY A 26 -0.74 38.24 36.49
C GLY A 26 -1.41 37.07 35.76
N ILE A 27 -2.69 36.82 36.03
CA ILE A 27 -3.47 35.76 35.33
C ILE A 27 -3.69 36.13 33.86
N LEU A 28 -4.00 37.39 33.55
CA LEU A 28 -4.17 37.86 32.17
C LEU A 28 -2.88 37.70 31.37
N MET A 29 -1.74 38.04 31.97
CA MET A 29 -0.43 37.89 31.33
C MET A 29 -0.14 36.43 31.00
N LEU A 30 -0.38 35.52 31.95
CA LEU A 30 -0.24 34.08 31.72
C LEU A 30 -1.20 33.59 30.62
N ALA A 31 -2.43 34.09 30.59
CA ALA A 31 -3.42 33.72 29.59
C ALA A 31 -3.03 34.19 28.18
N LEU A 32 -2.43 35.38 28.05
CA LEU A 32 -1.97 35.91 26.76
C LEU A 32 -0.76 35.14 26.24
N ASP A 33 0.30 35.03 27.04
CA ASP A 33 1.52 34.31 26.62
C ASP A 33 1.23 32.81 26.41
N GLY A 34 0.43 32.19 27.29
CA GLY A 34 0.02 30.79 27.15
C GLY A 34 -0.90 30.54 25.95
N GLY A 35 -1.82 31.48 25.67
CA GLY A 35 -2.72 31.41 24.53
C GLY A 35 -1.98 31.53 23.19
N LEU A 36 -1.05 32.48 23.09
CA LEU A 36 -0.21 32.66 21.89
C LEU A 36 0.71 31.45 21.66
N LEU A 37 1.35 30.94 22.72
CA LEU A 37 2.18 29.74 22.64
C LEU A 37 1.38 28.50 22.18
N TYR A 38 0.14 28.37 22.64
CA TYR A 38 -0.73 27.27 22.25
C TYR A 38 -1.16 27.36 20.78
N LEU A 39 -1.52 28.55 20.32
CA LEU A 39 -1.87 28.78 18.91
C LEU A 39 -0.69 28.52 17.98
N ASP A 40 0.50 28.98 18.37
CA ASP A 40 1.75 28.75 17.65
C ASP A 40 2.06 27.25 17.55
N ARG A 41 1.98 26.51 18.67
CA ARG A 41 2.15 25.06 18.66
C ARG A 41 1.17 24.34 17.73
N ARG A 42 -0.09 24.80 17.63
CA ARG A 42 -1.08 24.23 16.70
C ARG A 42 -0.73 24.52 15.24
N GLN A 43 -0.28 25.74 14.93
CA GLN A 43 0.15 26.11 13.58
C GLN A 43 1.37 25.29 13.17
N LEU A 44 2.35 25.15 14.06
CA LEU A 44 3.51 24.29 13.86
C LEU A 44 3.12 22.85 13.56
N GLN A 45 2.22 22.27 14.35
CA GLN A 45 1.78 20.89 14.14
C GLN A 45 1.12 20.73 12.76
N SER A 46 0.21 21.64 12.40
CA SER A 46 -0.45 21.61 11.09
C SER A 46 0.54 21.74 9.93
N ALA A 47 1.58 22.57 10.09
CA ALA A 47 2.64 22.74 9.10
C ALA A 47 3.49 21.47 8.97
N ALA A 48 3.90 20.88 10.11
CA ALA A 48 4.70 19.66 10.14
C ALA A 48 3.95 18.47 9.53
N ASP A 49 2.66 18.29 9.85
CA ASP A 49 1.83 17.20 9.31
C ASP A 49 1.68 17.33 7.79
N ALA A 50 1.37 18.53 7.29
CA ALA A 50 1.25 18.80 5.86
C ALA A 50 2.58 18.59 5.11
N ALA A 51 3.70 19.01 5.71
CA ALA A 51 5.03 18.81 5.16
C ALA A 51 5.43 17.35 5.09
N ALA A 52 5.15 16.60 6.16
CA ALA A 52 5.45 15.19 6.23
C ALA A 52 4.72 14.44 5.10
N LEU A 53 3.42 14.71 4.94
CA LEU A 53 2.61 14.09 3.89
C LEU A 53 3.09 14.47 2.48
N ALA A 54 3.40 15.74 2.23
CA ALA A 54 3.91 16.20 0.94
C ALA A 54 5.28 15.61 0.60
N GLY A 55 6.18 15.47 1.58
CA GLY A 55 7.47 14.80 1.38
C GLY A 55 7.32 13.30 1.12
N ALA A 56 6.41 12.65 1.86
CA ALA A 56 6.12 11.22 1.71
C ALA A 56 5.57 10.86 0.33
N GLU A 57 4.73 11.73 -0.27
CA GLU A 57 4.15 11.51 -1.61
C GLU A 57 5.21 11.36 -2.71
N TYR A 58 6.38 11.97 -2.56
CA TYR A 58 7.45 11.94 -3.56
C TYR A 58 8.57 10.96 -3.25
N LEU A 59 8.46 10.19 -2.16
CA LEU A 59 9.46 9.17 -1.81
C LEU A 59 9.66 8.14 -2.94
N TRP A 60 8.63 7.82 -3.71
CA TRP A 60 8.73 6.88 -4.84
C TRP A 60 9.57 7.37 -6.01
N GLN A 61 9.85 8.68 -6.14
CA GLN A 61 10.67 9.24 -7.22
C GLN A 61 12.16 9.29 -6.87
N SER A 62 12.53 8.93 -5.64
CA SER A 62 13.87 9.16 -5.08
C SER A 62 14.83 7.99 -5.37
N TYR A 63 15.14 7.76 -6.65
CA TYR A 63 16.12 6.75 -7.09
C TYR A 63 17.38 7.40 -7.72
N PRO A 64 18.62 6.95 -7.44
CA PRO A 64 19.06 6.09 -6.34
C PRO A 64 19.44 6.98 -5.13
N GLN A 65 18.57 6.99 -4.10
CA GLN A 65 18.80 7.65 -2.81
C GLN A 65 19.11 9.16 -2.88
N SER A 66 18.35 9.91 -3.68
CA SER A 66 18.29 11.37 -3.59
C SER A 66 16.87 11.79 -3.24
N TYR A 67 16.63 12.11 -1.96
CA TYR A 67 15.33 12.59 -1.48
C TYR A 67 15.09 14.08 -1.78
N THR A 68 15.85 14.67 -2.72
CA THR A 68 15.83 16.10 -3.01
C THR A 68 14.43 16.61 -3.35
N LEU A 69 13.69 15.87 -4.18
CA LEU A 69 12.33 16.22 -4.56
C LEU A 69 11.35 16.13 -3.38
N SER A 70 11.46 15.08 -2.56
CA SER A 70 10.68 14.96 -1.31
C SER A 70 10.95 16.12 -0.36
N HIS A 71 12.22 16.47 -0.14
CA HIS A 71 12.59 17.61 0.70
C HIS A 71 12.12 18.95 0.14
N GLN A 72 12.24 19.14 -1.17
CA GLN A 72 11.76 20.35 -1.83
C GLN A 72 10.24 20.53 -1.68
N GLN A 73 9.46 19.45 -1.84
CA GLN A 73 8.01 19.47 -1.68
C GLN A 73 7.60 19.71 -0.23
N ALA A 74 8.21 19.00 0.71
CA ALA A 74 7.99 19.24 2.14
C ALA A 74 8.28 20.70 2.53
N MET A 75 9.40 21.27 2.05
CA MET A 75 9.77 22.67 2.32
C MET A 75 8.82 23.69 1.67
N THR A 76 8.31 23.39 0.49
CA THR A 76 7.32 24.25 -0.20
C THR A 76 6.03 24.32 0.60
N VAL A 77 5.57 23.19 1.15
CA VAL A 77 4.39 23.15 2.01
C VAL A 77 4.65 23.78 3.39
N LEU A 78 5.82 23.57 3.99
CA LEU A 78 6.19 24.23 5.26
C LEU A 78 6.20 25.75 5.12
N THR A 79 6.83 26.26 4.08
CA THR A 79 7.02 27.71 3.93
C THR A 79 5.76 28.44 3.50
N SER A 80 4.79 27.73 2.91
CA SER A 80 3.46 28.28 2.62
C SER A 80 2.50 28.23 3.81
N THR A 81 2.74 27.34 4.79
CA THR A 81 1.91 27.22 6.00
C THR A 81 2.40 28.11 7.15
N LEU A 82 3.70 28.42 7.22
CA LEU A 82 4.31 29.24 8.25
C LEU A 82 4.56 30.68 7.78
N LEU A 83 3.99 31.65 8.50
CA LEU A 83 4.16 33.08 8.18
C LEU A 83 5.60 33.55 8.42
N GLY A 84 6.09 34.44 7.55
CA GLY A 84 7.43 35.02 7.68
C GLY A 84 8.57 34.06 7.35
N THR A 85 8.25 32.92 6.73
CA THR A 85 9.21 31.95 6.24
C THR A 85 9.34 32.04 4.71
N ALA A 86 10.47 31.59 4.18
CA ALA A 86 10.69 31.50 2.74
C ALA A 86 11.59 30.30 2.43
N MET A 87 11.45 29.77 1.21
CA MET A 87 12.35 28.75 0.70
C MET A 87 13.79 29.31 0.68
N PRO A 88 14.75 28.65 1.35
CA PRO A 88 16.14 29.09 1.31
C PRO A 88 16.71 28.91 -0.11
N SER A 89 17.41 29.91 -0.63
CA SER A 89 18.03 29.90 -1.96
C SER A 89 19.56 30.10 -1.88
N PRO A 90 20.39 29.26 -2.54
CA PRO A 90 20.01 28.05 -3.26
C PRO A 90 19.55 26.96 -2.28
N PHE A 91 18.45 26.27 -2.61
CA PHE A 91 18.05 25.08 -1.87
C PHE A 91 19.04 23.97 -2.19
N SER A 92 20.01 23.76 -1.31
CA SER A 92 20.87 22.59 -1.36
C SER A 92 20.21 21.50 -0.51
N PRO A 93 19.82 20.35 -1.09
CA PRO A 93 19.27 19.25 -0.32
C PRO A 93 20.21 18.92 0.84
N VAL A 94 21.54 18.99 0.64
CA VAL A 94 22.59 18.69 1.63
C VAL A 94 22.48 19.49 2.93
N ALA A 95 21.95 20.73 2.89
CA ALA A 95 21.79 21.56 4.08
C ALA A 95 20.55 21.21 4.91
N ALA A 96 19.58 20.49 4.32
CA ALA A 96 18.41 19.91 4.97
C ALA A 96 18.49 18.39 5.11
N GLN A 97 19.49 17.73 4.49
CA GLN A 97 19.62 16.28 4.47
C GLN A 97 20.01 15.76 5.84
N VAL A 98 19.11 14.94 6.38
CA VAL A 98 19.43 13.91 7.35
C VAL A 98 19.25 12.57 6.65
N ASP A 99 20.08 12.29 5.64
CA ASP A 99 20.29 10.89 5.24
C ASP A 99 21.19 10.30 6.34
N ASN A 100 20.64 9.40 7.18
CA ASN A 100 21.34 8.73 8.29
C ASN A 100 21.72 9.59 9.53
N GLY A 101 20.90 10.56 9.94
CA GLY A 101 20.98 11.12 11.31
C GLY A 101 22.04 12.22 11.58
N GLY A 102 22.69 12.79 10.56
CA GLY A 102 23.87 13.66 10.74
C GLY A 102 23.72 15.19 10.61
N GLY A 103 22.54 15.75 10.26
CA GLY A 103 22.35 17.19 9.99
C GLY A 103 21.71 17.99 11.13
N GLY A 104 22.10 19.26 11.31
CA GLY A 104 21.51 20.20 12.27
C GLY A 104 20.29 20.97 11.72
N PRO A 105 19.54 21.72 12.56
CA PRO A 105 18.35 22.46 12.12
C PRO A 105 18.65 23.54 11.08
N LEU A 106 17.91 23.54 9.96
CA LEU A 106 17.96 24.56 8.91
C LEU A 106 17.03 25.72 9.25
N SER A 107 17.53 26.95 9.30
CA SER A 107 16.71 28.15 9.52
C SER A 107 15.94 28.54 8.25
N ILE A 108 14.64 28.82 8.39
CA ILE A 108 13.74 29.18 7.29
C ILE A 108 13.16 30.61 7.41
N GLY A 109 13.73 31.42 8.31
CA GLY A 109 13.23 32.76 8.63
C GLY A 109 12.20 32.76 9.76
N GLY A 110 11.80 33.94 10.22
CA GLY A 110 10.74 34.11 11.22
C GLY A 110 10.99 33.48 12.59
N GLY A 111 12.22 33.06 12.92
CA GLY A 111 12.52 32.32 14.15
C GLY A 111 12.28 30.81 14.04
N TYR A 112 11.95 30.31 12.85
CA TYR A 112 11.71 28.90 12.58
C TYR A 112 12.97 28.19 12.09
N SER A 113 13.13 26.93 12.51
CA SER A 113 14.11 26.02 11.95
C SER A 113 13.53 24.62 11.78
N VAL A 114 14.03 23.86 10.81
CA VAL A 114 13.45 22.57 10.40
C VAL A 114 14.54 21.52 10.28
N VAL A 115 14.19 20.30 10.65
CA VAL A 115 14.97 19.10 10.34
C VAL A 115 14.06 18.15 9.57
N LEU A 116 14.52 17.70 8.41
CA LEU A 116 13.81 16.77 7.53
C LEU A 116 14.64 15.49 7.42
N THR A 117 13.97 14.36 7.63
CA THR A 117 14.59 13.04 7.58
C THR A 117 13.73 12.14 6.69
N ALA A 118 14.36 11.41 5.79
CA ALA A 118 13.68 10.46 4.92
C ALA A 118 14.33 9.08 5.03
N THR A 119 13.49 8.05 4.94
CA THR A 119 13.87 6.67 4.65
C THR A 119 13.10 6.24 3.39
N PRO A 120 13.38 5.07 2.81
CA PRO A 120 12.67 4.63 1.61
C PRO A 120 11.15 4.51 1.77
N LEU A 121 10.66 4.40 3.01
CA LEU A 121 9.25 4.21 3.33
C LEU A 121 8.65 5.35 4.15
N THR A 122 9.49 6.15 4.83
CA THR A 122 9.03 7.10 5.84
C THR A 122 9.64 8.47 5.64
N TYR A 123 8.85 9.51 5.89
CA TYR A 123 9.25 10.89 5.82
C TYR A 123 8.91 11.58 7.13
N GLN A 124 9.87 12.25 7.74
CA GLN A 124 9.72 12.90 9.03
C GLN A 124 10.09 14.37 8.92
N ALA A 125 9.20 15.24 9.39
CA ALA A 125 9.41 16.67 9.49
C ALA A 125 9.40 17.10 10.96
N THR A 126 10.49 17.69 11.43
CA THR A 126 10.58 18.29 12.76
C THR A 126 10.74 19.79 12.62
N VAL A 127 9.80 20.56 13.18
CA VAL A 127 9.79 22.02 13.10
C VAL A 127 10.03 22.60 14.49
N TYR A 128 10.93 23.56 14.56
CA TYR A 128 11.28 24.33 15.74
C TYR A 128 10.86 25.78 15.53
N HIS A 129 10.36 26.43 16.58
CA HIS A 129 10.12 27.87 16.59
C HIS A 129 10.65 28.48 17.89
N GLN A 130 11.35 29.60 17.77
CA GLN A 130 11.73 30.42 18.91
C GLN A 130 10.64 31.46 19.18
N HIS A 131 9.65 31.08 19.97
CA HIS A 131 8.50 31.92 20.30
C HIS A 131 8.91 33.06 21.24
N PRO A 132 8.79 34.34 20.85
CA PRO A 132 9.04 35.46 21.75
C PRO A 132 7.86 35.61 22.72
N TYR A 133 8.16 35.77 24.01
CA TYR A 133 7.12 36.13 24.98
C TYR A 133 6.83 37.62 24.92
N VAL A 134 5.56 37.99 25.05
CA VAL A 134 5.14 39.39 24.98
C VAL A 134 5.22 40.03 26.35
N VAL A 135 4.84 39.31 27.42
CA VAL A 135 4.73 39.90 28.76
C VAL A 135 5.66 39.28 29.79
N ALA A 136 5.95 37.98 29.71
CA ALA A 136 6.91 37.29 30.58
C ALA A 136 8.26 38.03 30.81
N PRO A 137 8.89 38.69 29.81
CA PRO A 137 10.18 39.34 30.00
C PRO A 137 10.12 40.54 30.95
N VAL A 138 8.96 41.19 31.07
CA VAL A 138 8.73 42.34 31.98
C VAL A 138 8.92 41.93 33.45
N HIS A 139 8.75 40.65 33.76
CA HIS A 139 8.87 40.10 35.10
C HIS A 139 10.18 39.31 35.31
N GLY A 140 11.16 39.47 34.41
CA GLY A 140 12.47 38.83 34.51
C GLY A 140 12.53 37.38 34.05
N PHE A 141 11.48 36.87 33.39
CA PHE A 141 11.53 35.58 32.71
C PHE A 141 12.27 35.67 31.38
N ALA A 142 12.59 34.52 30.78
CA ALA A 142 13.26 34.46 29.49
C ALA A 142 12.47 35.22 28.41
N ALA A 143 13.19 35.84 27.46
CA ALA A 143 12.59 36.62 26.38
C ALA A 143 11.89 35.76 25.31
N SER A 144 12.22 34.47 25.24
CA SER A 144 11.68 33.53 24.27
C SER A 144 11.80 32.11 24.77
N GLN A 145 10.95 31.22 24.25
CA GLN A 145 11.03 29.78 24.48
C GLN A 145 11.08 29.04 23.15
N ARG A 146 11.93 28.01 23.05
CA ARG A 146 11.93 27.10 21.90
C ARG A 146 10.83 26.06 22.08
N ILE A 147 9.96 25.95 21.09
CA ILE A 147 9.00 24.86 20.95
C ILE A 147 9.37 24.00 19.75
N SER A 148 9.02 22.73 19.81
CA SER A 148 9.22 21.79 18.72
C SER A 148 8.02 20.88 18.55
N VAL A 149 7.75 20.53 17.30
CA VAL A 149 6.79 19.50 16.90
C VAL A 149 7.45 18.58 15.89
N THR A 150 6.98 17.34 15.86
CA THR A 150 7.47 16.33 14.93
C THR A 150 6.27 15.65 14.32
N ALA A 151 6.29 15.52 13.01
CA ALA A 151 5.32 14.76 12.23
C ALA A 151 6.05 13.70 11.43
N LYS A 152 5.44 12.53 11.29
CA LYS A 152 5.93 11.42 10.48
C LYS A 152 4.80 11.00 9.54
N ALA A 153 5.13 10.84 8.27
CA ALA A 153 4.26 10.32 7.24
C ALA A 153 5.00 9.20 6.51
N GLU A 154 4.28 8.32 5.87
CA GLU A 154 4.85 7.15 5.22
C GLU A 154 4.26 7.02 3.81
N ASN A 155 5.05 6.50 2.87
CA ASN A 155 4.69 6.50 1.46
C ASN A 155 3.59 5.46 1.19
N ALA A 156 2.38 5.94 0.87
CA ALA A 156 1.24 5.08 0.52
C ALA A 156 1.18 4.71 -0.99
N ASN A 157 2.08 5.24 -1.82
CA ASN A 157 2.09 5.04 -3.27
C ASN A 157 3.35 4.28 -3.71
N LEU A 158 3.56 3.10 -3.12
CA LEU A 158 4.66 2.24 -3.51
C LEU A 158 4.36 1.63 -4.89
N PRO A 159 5.18 1.89 -5.93
CA PRO A 159 4.90 1.53 -7.33
C PRO A 159 5.18 0.04 -7.63
N PHE A 160 4.99 -0.83 -6.64
CA PHE A 160 5.32 -2.23 -6.77
C PHE A 160 4.12 -2.98 -7.39
N ALA A 161 4.38 -3.60 -8.53
CA ALA A 161 3.48 -4.59 -9.12
C ALA A 161 3.38 -5.83 -8.23
N MET A 162 4.43 -6.12 -7.44
CA MET A 162 4.42 -7.24 -6.51
C MET A 162 4.97 -6.83 -5.15
N VAL A 163 4.26 -7.20 -4.09
CA VAL A 163 4.68 -7.04 -2.69
C VAL A 163 4.63 -8.40 -2.02
N LEU A 164 5.77 -8.87 -1.53
CA LEU A 164 5.94 -10.19 -0.96
C LEU A 164 6.29 -10.08 0.51
N LEU A 165 5.42 -10.64 1.35
CA LEU A 165 5.32 -10.31 2.76
C LEU A 165 6.05 -11.27 3.69
N GLN A 166 6.59 -12.39 3.19
CA GLN A 166 7.28 -13.36 4.05
C GLN A 166 8.46 -12.72 4.79
N THR A 167 8.42 -12.83 6.13
CA THR A 167 9.44 -12.35 7.07
C THR A 167 10.00 -13.53 7.88
N PRO A 168 11.20 -13.39 8.46
CA PRO A 168 12.43 -13.85 7.85
C PRO A 168 12.49 -15.38 7.66
N SER A 169 13.04 -15.84 6.55
CA SER A 169 13.15 -17.25 6.19
C SER A 169 14.46 -17.56 5.47
N GLN A 170 14.77 -18.84 5.23
CA GLN A 170 15.93 -19.26 4.42
C GLN A 170 15.63 -19.33 2.92
N TYR A 171 14.44 -18.90 2.50
CA TYR A 171 13.95 -18.99 1.14
C TYR A 171 13.68 -17.60 0.57
N ALA A 172 13.95 -17.43 -0.73
CA ALA A 172 13.56 -16.25 -1.48
C ALA A 172 12.04 -16.17 -1.63
N ASN A 173 11.49 -14.96 -1.53
CA ASN A 173 10.05 -14.76 -1.67
C ASN A 173 9.61 -14.76 -3.14
N LEU A 174 10.47 -14.29 -4.04
CA LEU A 174 10.25 -14.34 -5.48
C LEU A 174 11.14 -15.43 -6.07
N GLN A 175 10.52 -16.36 -6.81
CA GLN A 175 11.23 -17.44 -7.49
C GLN A 175 10.76 -17.58 -8.95
N LEU A 176 11.71 -17.82 -9.85
CA LEU A 176 11.48 -18.07 -11.29
C LEU A 176 12.10 -19.42 -11.68
N ASN A 177 11.35 -20.50 -11.43
CA ASN A 177 11.87 -21.87 -11.41
C ASN A 177 11.79 -22.64 -12.75
N GLY A 178 11.35 -22.02 -13.86
CA GLY A 178 11.26 -22.69 -15.16
C GLY A 178 12.33 -22.25 -16.17
N THR A 179 12.50 -23.05 -17.22
CA THR A 179 13.57 -22.88 -18.21
C THR A 179 13.01 -22.76 -19.63
N PRO A 180 12.95 -21.56 -20.23
CA PRO A 180 13.08 -20.23 -19.62
C PRO A 180 11.74 -19.74 -19.05
N THR A 181 11.70 -19.25 -17.80
CA THR A 181 10.57 -18.47 -17.27
C THR A 181 10.86 -16.98 -17.39
N GLY A 182 9.82 -16.23 -17.75
CA GLY A 182 9.91 -14.81 -17.92
C GLY A 182 8.89 -14.03 -17.09
N LEU A 183 9.29 -12.90 -16.52
CA LEU A 183 8.40 -11.97 -15.82
C LEU A 183 8.58 -10.55 -16.39
N LEU A 184 7.54 -10.01 -17.02
CA LEU A 184 7.49 -8.65 -17.53
C LEU A 184 6.66 -7.78 -16.59
N LEU A 185 7.26 -6.73 -16.04
CA LEU A 185 6.63 -5.75 -15.16
C LEU A 185 6.46 -4.43 -15.91
N GLN A 186 5.25 -3.88 -15.97
CA GLN A 186 4.98 -2.64 -16.71
C GLN A 186 3.82 -1.84 -16.07
N LYS A 187 3.67 -0.57 -16.42
CA LYS A 187 2.53 0.26 -16.02
C LYS A 187 1.39 0.20 -17.06
N ALA A 188 0.15 0.39 -16.62
CA ALA A 188 -0.98 0.62 -17.50
C ALA A 188 -0.77 1.89 -18.35
N GLY A 189 -1.00 1.79 -19.66
CA GLY A 189 -0.83 2.90 -20.62
C GLY A 189 0.42 2.82 -21.50
N GLY A 190 1.27 1.80 -21.34
CA GLY A 190 2.35 1.48 -22.28
C GLY A 190 3.72 1.26 -21.64
N ALA A 191 4.73 0.99 -22.48
CA ALA A 191 6.13 0.66 -22.11
C ALA A 191 6.87 1.73 -21.28
N ALA A 192 6.26 2.91 -21.08
CA ALA A 192 6.84 4.11 -20.48
C ALA A 192 6.70 4.20 -18.94
N GLY A 193 6.02 3.24 -18.29
CA GLY A 193 5.91 3.22 -16.84
C GLY A 193 6.29 1.85 -16.28
N ALA A 194 6.91 1.86 -15.11
CA ALA A 194 7.45 0.67 -14.50
C ALA A 194 6.61 0.21 -13.31
N GLY A 195 6.46 -1.11 -13.18
CA GLY A 195 6.11 -1.75 -11.92
C GLY A 195 7.38 -2.35 -11.30
N GLY A 196 7.51 -2.30 -9.98
CA GLY A 196 8.62 -2.94 -9.25
C GLY A 196 8.21 -4.18 -8.45
N VAL A 197 9.17 -4.79 -7.78
CA VAL A 197 8.98 -5.85 -6.79
C VAL A 197 9.53 -5.40 -5.45
N PHE A 198 8.75 -5.56 -4.40
CA PHE A 198 9.24 -5.48 -3.02
C PHE A 198 9.13 -6.84 -2.35
N SER A 199 10.21 -7.28 -1.72
CA SER A 199 10.32 -8.51 -0.97
C SER A 199 10.85 -8.24 0.44
N ASN A 200 10.15 -8.79 1.43
CA ASN A 200 10.61 -8.82 2.82
C ASN A 200 11.78 -9.79 3.10
N GLU A 201 12.16 -10.60 2.10
CA GLU A 201 13.30 -11.52 2.08
C GLU A 201 14.03 -11.40 0.71
N SER A 202 14.88 -12.35 0.34
CA SER A 202 15.62 -12.32 -0.93
C SER A 202 14.74 -12.50 -2.18
N ILE A 203 15.31 -12.14 -3.33
CA ILE A 203 14.75 -12.36 -4.66
C ILE A 203 15.69 -13.29 -5.44
N ASP A 204 15.20 -14.47 -5.82
CA ASP A 204 15.96 -15.45 -6.59
C ASP A 204 15.34 -15.64 -7.98
N PRO A 205 15.91 -15.01 -9.03
CA PRO A 205 15.45 -15.23 -10.39
C PRO A 205 15.92 -16.57 -10.97
N ALA A 206 16.83 -17.28 -10.32
CA ALA A 206 17.52 -18.47 -10.83
C ALA A 206 17.92 -18.31 -12.31
N SER A 207 17.37 -19.15 -13.20
CA SER A 207 17.59 -19.08 -14.66
C SER A 207 16.53 -18.29 -15.44
N GLY A 208 15.59 -17.67 -14.74
CA GLY A 208 14.54 -16.84 -15.30
C GLY A 208 15.02 -15.46 -15.73
N SER A 209 14.12 -14.66 -16.27
CA SER A 209 14.39 -13.29 -16.74
C SER A 209 13.31 -12.33 -16.26
N ILE A 210 13.72 -11.14 -15.80
CA ILE A 210 12.82 -10.06 -15.36
C ILE A 210 12.98 -8.86 -16.30
N TRP A 211 11.86 -8.37 -16.83
CA TRP A 211 11.82 -7.24 -17.75
C TRP A 211 10.98 -6.10 -17.19
N PHE A 212 11.42 -4.86 -17.44
CA PHE A 212 10.66 -3.66 -17.11
C PHE A 212 10.23 -2.91 -18.37
N GLY A 213 8.92 -2.71 -18.55
CA GLY A 213 8.34 -1.91 -19.63
C GLY A 213 8.47 -2.48 -21.05
N SER A 214 9.37 -3.43 -21.32
CA SER A 214 9.53 -4.06 -22.64
C SER A 214 9.94 -5.52 -22.55
N SER A 215 9.31 -6.39 -23.35
CA SER A 215 9.63 -7.83 -23.43
C SER A 215 10.94 -8.18 -24.17
N SER A 216 11.81 -7.20 -24.44
CA SER A 216 13.10 -7.44 -25.11
C SER A 216 14.18 -6.47 -24.62
N CYS A 217 15.41 -6.97 -24.46
CA CYS A 217 16.58 -6.18 -24.05
C CYS A 217 17.15 -5.27 -25.18
N ASN A 218 16.43 -5.08 -26.29
CA ASN A 218 17.00 -4.54 -27.54
C ASN A 218 17.16 -3.01 -27.58
N THR A 219 16.92 -2.30 -26.47
CA THR A 219 17.30 -0.88 -26.35
C THR A 219 18.03 -0.64 -25.02
N PRO A 220 19.37 -0.77 -25.00
CA PRO A 220 20.18 -0.29 -23.89
C PRO A 220 19.87 1.19 -23.64
N GLY A 221 19.36 1.52 -22.45
CA GLY A 221 18.99 2.90 -22.09
C GLY A 221 17.63 3.41 -22.61
N GLY A 222 16.78 2.53 -23.17
CA GLY A 222 15.43 2.90 -23.67
C GLY A 222 14.25 2.33 -22.88
N GLY A 223 14.49 1.49 -21.87
CA GLY A 223 13.44 0.88 -21.04
C GLY A 223 13.08 1.74 -19.82
N SER A 224 11.81 1.74 -19.44
CA SER A 224 11.36 2.37 -18.19
C SER A 224 11.90 1.61 -16.99
N SER A 225 12.55 2.31 -16.07
CA SER A 225 13.17 1.74 -14.86
C SER A 225 12.12 1.28 -13.87
N GLY A 226 12.01 -0.04 -13.63
CA GLY A 226 11.35 -0.59 -12.46
C GLY A 226 12.38 -1.17 -11.51
N ASP A 227 12.00 -1.31 -10.24
CA ASP A 227 12.95 -1.63 -9.18
C ASP A 227 12.67 -2.96 -8.47
N LEU A 228 13.74 -3.62 -8.05
CA LEU A 228 13.73 -4.79 -7.19
C LEU A 228 14.23 -4.39 -5.82
N TRP A 229 13.44 -4.67 -4.80
CA TRP A 229 13.72 -4.34 -3.42
C TRP A 229 13.64 -5.61 -2.60
N ALA A 230 14.72 -5.97 -1.92
CA ALA A 230 14.78 -7.16 -1.07
C ALA A 230 15.40 -6.77 0.28
N TYR A 231 14.60 -6.89 1.34
CA TYR A 231 15.04 -6.52 2.68
C TYR A 231 16.23 -7.33 3.18
N ASN A 232 16.30 -8.61 2.79
CA ASN A 232 17.36 -9.51 3.20
C ASN A 232 17.87 -10.29 1.96
N GLU A 233 18.64 -9.61 1.12
CA GLU A 233 19.22 -10.20 -0.09
C GLU A 233 20.47 -11.03 0.25
N SER A 234 20.49 -12.30 -0.13
CA SER A 234 21.61 -13.20 0.18
C SER A 234 22.72 -13.07 -0.87
N GLN A 235 23.96 -13.44 -0.54
CA GLN A 235 25.05 -13.43 -1.53
C GLN A 235 24.83 -14.42 -2.69
N HIS A 236 24.12 -15.52 -2.42
CA HIS A 236 23.80 -16.51 -3.43
C HIS A 236 22.78 -15.94 -4.42
N ASP A 237 21.68 -15.42 -3.90
CA ASP A 237 20.57 -14.87 -4.67
C ASP A 237 21.00 -13.60 -5.43
N GLN A 238 21.84 -12.75 -4.83
CA GLN A 238 22.48 -11.64 -5.54
C GLN A 238 23.38 -12.13 -6.69
N GLY A 239 24.02 -13.30 -6.55
CA GLY A 239 24.77 -13.94 -7.64
C GLY A 239 23.85 -14.37 -8.79
N ASP A 240 22.67 -14.89 -8.46
CA ASP A 240 21.65 -15.26 -9.46
C ASP A 240 21.02 -14.02 -10.11
N VAL A 241 20.84 -12.92 -9.38
CA VAL A 241 20.47 -11.60 -9.95
C VAL A 241 21.57 -11.06 -10.88
N ASN A 242 22.85 -11.20 -10.51
CA ASN A 242 23.94 -10.71 -11.36
C ASN A 242 24.11 -11.52 -12.65
N THR A 243 23.66 -12.77 -12.67
CA THR A 243 23.76 -13.67 -13.83
C THR A 243 22.45 -13.79 -14.63
N GLY A 244 21.32 -13.44 -14.02
CA GLY A 244 20.02 -13.37 -14.66
C GLY A 244 19.91 -12.27 -15.71
N VAL A 245 18.88 -12.34 -16.55
CA VAL A 245 18.63 -11.32 -17.57
C VAL A 245 17.65 -10.29 -17.02
N PHE A 246 18.17 -9.08 -16.80
CA PHE A 246 17.42 -7.90 -16.36
C PHE A 246 17.44 -6.83 -17.44
N CYS A 247 16.27 -6.42 -17.93
CA CYS A 247 16.17 -5.35 -18.93
C CYS A 247 15.45 -4.14 -18.30
N GLY A 248 16.12 -2.99 -18.22
CA GLY A 248 15.57 -1.73 -17.65
C GLY A 248 16.29 -1.22 -16.38
N GLN A 249 17.09 -2.08 -15.74
CA GLN A 249 18.04 -1.71 -14.68
C GLN A 249 19.46 -2.03 -15.14
N ASN A 250 20.37 -1.05 -15.11
CA ASN A 250 21.78 -1.29 -15.44
C ASN A 250 22.70 -0.47 -14.51
N PRO A 251 23.47 -1.12 -13.61
CA PRO A 251 23.51 -2.57 -13.35
C PRO A 251 22.21 -3.09 -12.68
N PRO A 252 21.91 -4.41 -12.73
CA PRO A 252 20.84 -5.01 -11.93
C PRO A 252 21.26 -5.03 -10.45
N GLU A 253 20.90 -3.98 -9.71
CA GLU A 253 21.17 -3.90 -8.28
C GLU A 253 19.86 -3.96 -7.50
N VAL A 254 19.74 -4.97 -6.64
CA VAL A 254 18.61 -5.08 -5.72
C VAL A 254 18.79 -4.05 -4.62
N GLN A 255 17.79 -3.21 -4.41
CA GLN A 255 17.78 -2.23 -3.35
C GLN A 255 17.50 -2.92 -2.02
N VAL A 256 18.30 -2.63 -1.00
CA VAL A 256 18.11 -3.17 0.34
C VAL A 256 17.37 -2.14 1.21
N PRO A 257 16.04 -2.26 1.41
CA PRO A 257 15.30 -1.35 2.27
C PRO A 257 15.71 -1.48 3.73
N SER A 258 15.54 -0.40 4.49
CA SER A 258 15.85 -0.36 5.93
C SER A 258 14.80 -1.04 6.82
N ALA A 259 13.67 -1.49 6.26
CA ALA A 259 12.57 -2.12 6.98
C ALA A 259 11.75 -3.04 6.06
N GLN A 260 11.13 -4.06 6.68
CA GLN A 260 10.12 -4.91 6.04
C GLN A 260 8.77 -4.19 5.94
N LEU A 261 7.98 -4.54 4.92
CA LEU A 261 6.60 -4.13 4.78
C LEU A 261 5.68 -5.04 5.59
N PRO A 262 4.84 -4.51 6.49
CA PRO A 262 3.80 -5.31 7.14
C PRO A 262 2.68 -5.66 6.15
N ASP A 263 1.86 -6.66 6.50
CA ASP A 263 0.60 -6.90 5.82
C ASP A 263 -0.30 -5.64 5.90
N PRO A 264 -0.78 -5.10 4.76
CA PRO A 264 -1.70 -3.95 4.73
C PRO A 264 -3.00 -4.13 5.51
N GLY A 265 -3.40 -5.38 5.78
CA GLY A 265 -4.58 -5.70 6.60
C GLY A 265 -5.89 -5.20 5.97
N TYR A 266 -6.10 -5.42 4.68
CA TYR A 266 -7.33 -4.98 4.01
C TYR A 266 -8.56 -5.61 4.68
N ALA A 267 -9.59 -4.79 4.86
CA ALA A 267 -10.85 -5.27 5.39
C ALA A 267 -11.45 -6.31 4.45
N ARG A 268 -11.89 -7.42 5.03
CA ARG A 268 -12.57 -8.50 4.32
C ARG A 268 -13.82 -7.97 3.59
N PRO A 269 -13.99 -8.24 2.29
CA PRO A 269 -15.19 -7.85 1.55
C PRO A 269 -16.42 -8.53 2.14
N GLN A 270 -17.54 -7.81 2.25
CA GLN A 270 -18.77 -8.37 2.79
C GLN A 270 -19.62 -8.96 1.66
N PRO A 271 -19.85 -10.28 1.63
CA PRO A 271 -20.73 -10.90 0.65
C PRO A 271 -22.18 -10.52 0.87
N SER A 272 -23.00 -10.69 -0.18
CA SER A 272 -24.45 -10.62 -0.05
C SER A 272 -24.92 -11.71 0.94
N ALA A 273 -26.08 -11.50 1.58
CA ALA A 273 -26.65 -12.47 2.52
C ALA A 273 -27.09 -13.79 1.84
N ALA A 274 -27.08 -13.86 0.51
CA ALA A 274 -27.46 -15.05 -0.23
C ALA A 274 -26.40 -16.16 -0.05
N THR A 275 -26.88 -17.38 0.12
CA THR A 275 -26.05 -18.58 0.21
C THR A 275 -26.44 -19.55 -0.89
N TRP A 276 -25.44 -20.05 -1.59
CA TRP A 276 -25.57 -20.93 -2.75
C TRP A 276 -24.86 -22.25 -2.49
N PRO A 277 -25.38 -23.38 -3.00
CA PRO A 277 -24.55 -24.56 -3.17
C PRO A 277 -23.41 -24.28 -4.17
N GLY A 278 -22.40 -25.14 -4.20
CA GLY A 278 -21.42 -25.12 -5.30
C GLY A 278 -22.10 -25.26 -6.66
N LEU A 279 -21.46 -24.74 -7.70
CA LEU A 279 -21.98 -24.74 -9.06
C LEU A 279 -20.93 -25.30 -10.03
N THR A 280 -21.36 -26.22 -10.89
CA THR A 280 -20.54 -26.71 -12.00
C THR A 280 -21.13 -26.24 -13.32
N VAL A 281 -20.42 -25.33 -14.00
CA VAL A 281 -20.76 -24.86 -15.34
C VAL A 281 -20.14 -25.83 -16.36
N SER A 282 -20.96 -26.73 -16.89
CA SER A 282 -20.50 -27.83 -17.76
C SER A 282 -20.54 -27.53 -19.26
N GLY A 283 -21.17 -26.44 -19.68
CA GLY A 283 -21.23 -26.01 -21.08
C GLY A 283 -22.07 -24.76 -21.29
N GLY A 284 -21.84 -24.05 -22.41
CA GLY A 284 -22.52 -22.78 -22.69
C GLY A 284 -22.07 -21.65 -21.77
N THR A 285 -22.92 -20.63 -21.64
CA THR A 285 -22.67 -19.45 -20.80
C THR A 285 -23.65 -19.43 -19.62
N GLU A 286 -23.15 -19.30 -18.41
CA GLU A 286 -23.96 -19.23 -17.19
C GLU A 286 -23.59 -18.01 -16.33
N PHE A 287 -24.60 -17.33 -15.79
CA PHE A 287 -24.43 -16.18 -14.90
C PHE A 287 -24.42 -16.63 -13.44
N LEU A 288 -23.40 -16.20 -12.69
CA LEU A 288 -23.22 -16.52 -11.29
C LEU A 288 -23.62 -15.32 -10.42
N CYS A 289 -24.34 -15.60 -9.35
CA CYS A 289 -24.82 -14.62 -8.39
C CYS A 289 -23.80 -14.30 -7.29
N PRO A 290 -23.64 -13.03 -6.87
CA PRO A 290 -22.84 -12.74 -5.69
C PRO A 290 -23.48 -13.36 -4.44
N GLY A 291 -22.65 -13.79 -3.50
CA GLY A 291 -23.07 -14.48 -2.28
C GLY A 291 -22.02 -15.47 -1.78
N SER A 292 -22.43 -16.28 -0.80
CA SER A 292 -21.57 -17.32 -0.21
C SER A 292 -21.85 -18.69 -0.82
N TYR A 293 -20.83 -19.32 -1.42
CA TYR A 293 -20.87 -20.65 -2.00
C TYR A 293 -20.35 -21.68 -0.99
N THR A 294 -21.20 -22.64 -0.61
CA THR A 294 -20.85 -23.66 0.39
C THR A 294 -20.01 -24.81 -0.16
N ASP A 295 -19.83 -24.88 -1.47
CA ASP A 295 -19.03 -25.89 -2.18
C ASP A 295 -18.42 -25.26 -3.46
N ALA A 296 -17.70 -26.06 -4.26
CA ALA A 296 -16.86 -25.55 -5.34
C ALA A 296 -17.64 -24.77 -6.41
N ILE A 297 -16.96 -23.75 -6.96
CA ILE A 297 -17.30 -23.21 -8.29
C ILE A 297 -16.39 -23.91 -9.30
N VAL A 298 -16.98 -24.64 -10.24
CA VAL A 298 -16.26 -25.39 -11.26
C VAL A 298 -16.71 -24.92 -12.64
N VAL A 299 -15.77 -24.48 -13.47
CA VAL A 299 -16.02 -24.12 -14.87
C VAL A 299 -15.31 -25.15 -15.74
N GLN A 300 -16.06 -25.98 -16.45
CA GLN A 300 -15.48 -27.03 -17.30
C GLN A 300 -14.95 -26.48 -18.63
N ALA A 301 -14.13 -27.26 -19.33
CA ALA A 301 -13.60 -26.89 -20.64
C ALA A 301 -14.72 -26.54 -21.63
N GLY A 302 -14.57 -25.43 -22.34
CA GLY A 302 -15.57 -24.94 -23.30
C GLY A 302 -16.79 -24.26 -22.68
N ALA A 303 -16.89 -24.19 -21.35
CA ALA A 303 -17.94 -23.46 -20.65
C ALA A 303 -17.48 -22.03 -20.28
N THR A 304 -18.44 -21.11 -20.13
CA THR A 304 -18.21 -19.72 -19.72
C THR A 304 -19.07 -19.38 -18.51
N ALA A 305 -18.43 -19.04 -17.39
CA ALA A 305 -19.06 -18.50 -16.20
C ALA A 305 -18.89 -16.97 -16.17
N ILE A 306 -20.01 -16.24 -16.12
CA ILE A 306 -20.05 -14.78 -16.02
C ILE A 306 -20.46 -14.39 -14.60
N LEU A 307 -19.57 -13.70 -13.89
CA LEU A 307 -19.81 -13.19 -12.55
C LEU A 307 -20.61 -11.88 -12.63
N LEU A 308 -21.79 -11.85 -12.01
CA LEU A 308 -22.53 -10.61 -11.77
C LEU A 308 -21.77 -9.71 -10.76
N PRO A 309 -21.95 -8.38 -10.78
CA PRO A 309 -21.22 -7.48 -9.89
C PRO A 309 -21.44 -7.81 -8.41
N GLY A 310 -20.36 -7.88 -7.63
CA GLY A 310 -20.39 -8.19 -6.20
C GLY A 310 -19.36 -9.21 -5.74
N VAL A 311 -19.56 -9.72 -4.52
CA VAL A 311 -18.59 -10.58 -3.83
C VAL A 311 -19.04 -12.05 -3.89
N PHE A 312 -18.13 -12.93 -4.29
CA PHE A 312 -18.30 -14.37 -4.42
C PHE A 312 -17.41 -15.08 -3.40
N ARG A 313 -17.97 -15.39 -2.24
CA ARG A 313 -17.22 -16.06 -1.17
C ARG A 313 -17.33 -17.57 -1.29
N VAL A 314 -16.23 -18.27 -1.53
CA VAL A 314 -16.19 -19.72 -1.65
C VAL A 314 -15.67 -20.33 -0.36
N LEU A 315 -16.56 -21.01 0.37
CA LEU A 315 -16.31 -21.55 1.71
C LEU A 315 -15.62 -22.91 1.70
N SER A 316 -15.84 -23.71 0.64
CA SER A 316 -15.30 -25.07 0.53
C SER A 316 -14.98 -25.43 -0.91
N SER A 317 -14.09 -26.42 -1.08
CA SER A 317 -13.72 -27.07 -2.34
C SER A 317 -13.11 -26.17 -3.44
N GLY A 318 -13.04 -24.86 -3.20
CA GLY A 318 -12.30 -23.88 -4.00
C GLY A 318 -12.96 -23.50 -5.32
N VAL A 319 -12.18 -22.84 -6.19
CA VAL A 319 -12.60 -22.43 -7.54
C VAL A 319 -11.73 -23.15 -8.55
N LYS A 320 -12.36 -23.83 -9.51
CA LYS A 320 -11.68 -24.68 -10.49
C LYS A 320 -12.07 -24.27 -11.90
N VAL A 321 -11.14 -23.71 -12.66
CA VAL A 321 -11.42 -23.13 -13.98
C VAL A 321 -10.68 -23.88 -15.09
N SER A 322 -11.41 -24.65 -15.87
CA SER A 322 -10.95 -25.27 -17.12
C SER A 322 -11.53 -24.62 -18.38
N GLY A 323 -12.57 -23.79 -18.23
CA GLY A 323 -13.14 -22.95 -19.29
C GLY A 323 -12.83 -21.48 -19.08
N THR A 324 -13.83 -20.61 -19.19
CA THR A 324 -13.71 -19.16 -19.01
C THR A 324 -14.48 -18.69 -17.77
N LEU A 325 -13.80 -18.05 -16.81
CA LEU A 325 -14.41 -17.35 -15.68
C LEU A 325 -14.17 -15.84 -15.86
N ARG A 326 -15.22 -15.04 -15.99
CA ARG A 326 -15.07 -13.61 -16.31
C ARG A 326 -16.09 -12.73 -15.61
N THR A 327 -15.75 -11.46 -15.44
CA THR A 327 -16.70 -10.40 -15.12
C THR A 327 -17.64 -10.12 -16.29
N MET A 328 -18.83 -9.63 -15.94
CA MET A 328 -19.81 -9.15 -16.90
C MET A 328 -19.26 -7.96 -17.70
N GLN A 329 -19.51 -7.92 -19.01
CA GLN A 329 -19.09 -6.84 -19.90
C GLN A 329 -20.26 -6.31 -20.75
N PRO A 330 -20.10 -5.11 -21.35
CA PRO A 330 -21.04 -4.61 -22.35
C PRO A 330 -21.22 -5.59 -23.50
N GLY A 331 -22.47 -6.01 -23.74
CA GLY A 331 -22.81 -6.95 -24.82
C GLY A 331 -23.04 -8.40 -24.37
N ASP A 332 -22.80 -8.74 -23.11
CA ASP A 332 -23.29 -10.01 -22.54
C ASP A 332 -24.84 -9.98 -22.62
N GLY A 333 -25.40 -10.81 -23.50
CA GLY A 333 -26.82 -10.74 -23.87
C GLY A 333 -27.74 -10.96 -22.66
N LEU A 334 -28.61 -9.98 -22.39
CA LEU A 334 -29.65 -10.02 -21.35
C LEU A 334 -30.82 -10.98 -21.67
N ALA A 335 -30.67 -11.85 -22.66
CA ALA A 335 -31.78 -12.56 -23.30
C ALA A 335 -32.33 -13.75 -22.49
N SER A 336 -31.63 -14.17 -21.45
CA SER A 336 -32.14 -15.09 -20.44
C SER A 336 -31.36 -14.83 -19.18
N GLY A 337 -32.05 -14.58 -18.06
CA GLY A 337 -31.41 -14.65 -16.75
C GLY A 337 -30.71 -16.01 -16.54
N PRO A 338 -29.99 -16.21 -15.43
CA PRO A 338 -29.42 -17.52 -15.12
C PRO A 338 -30.50 -18.59 -15.36
N THR A 339 -30.17 -19.67 -16.08
CA THR A 339 -31.08 -20.75 -16.49
C THR A 339 -31.84 -21.39 -15.32
N ASN A 340 -31.42 -21.06 -14.09
CA ASN A 340 -31.99 -21.53 -12.83
C ASN A 340 -32.84 -20.48 -12.07
N GLY A 341 -33.04 -19.26 -12.59
CA GLY A 341 -33.95 -18.25 -12.01
C GLY A 341 -33.48 -17.61 -10.69
N VAL A 342 -32.19 -17.71 -10.37
CA VAL A 342 -31.68 -17.50 -9.02
C VAL A 342 -31.38 -16.02 -8.69
N CYS A 343 -30.94 -15.22 -9.66
CA CYS A 343 -30.80 -13.76 -9.51
C CYS A 343 -31.12 -13.02 -10.80
N THR A 344 -31.51 -11.75 -10.66
CA THR A 344 -31.75 -10.86 -11.79
C THR A 344 -30.44 -10.34 -12.36
N VAL A 345 -30.23 -10.52 -13.67
CA VAL A 345 -29.13 -9.86 -14.39
C VAL A 345 -29.47 -8.37 -14.48
N PRO A 346 -28.62 -7.46 -13.97
CA PRO A 346 -28.89 -6.02 -14.02
C PRO A 346 -29.10 -5.50 -15.45
N SER A 347 -30.16 -4.75 -15.68
CA SER A 347 -30.44 -4.06 -16.94
C SER A 347 -30.95 -2.63 -16.66
N PRO A 348 -30.26 -1.57 -17.12
CA PRO A 348 -28.97 -1.58 -17.84
C PRO A 348 -27.81 -2.07 -16.96
N LEU A 349 -26.68 -2.39 -17.60
CA LEU A 349 -25.42 -2.69 -16.92
C LEU A 349 -25.04 -1.52 -15.98
N PRO A 350 -24.70 -1.80 -14.71
CA PRO A 350 -24.20 -0.77 -13.81
C PRO A 350 -22.88 -0.20 -14.33
N SER A 351 -22.58 1.04 -13.97
CA SER A 351 -21.28 1.67 -14.29
C SER A 351 -20.10 0.95 -13.63
N ASP A 352 -20.35 0.25 -12.52
CA ASP A 352 -19.40 -0.59 -11.82
C ASP A 352 -19.81 -2.06 -11.94
N VAL A 353 -19.02 -2.83 -12.69
CA VAL A 353 -19.21 -4.28 -12.88
C VAL A 353 -18.24 -5.11 -12.03
N GLY A 354 -17.57 -4.48 -11.08
CA GLY A 354 -16.47 -5.11 -10.37
C GLY A 354 -16.92 -6.26 -9.48
N VAL A 355 -16.02 -7.22 -9.36
CA VAL A 355 -16.26 -8.45 -8.59
C VAL A 355 -15.09 -8.72 -7.66
N VAL A 356 -15.38 -9.42 -6.58
CA VAL A 356 -14.35 -10.01 -5.72
C VAL A 356 -14.61 -11.49 -5.61
N VAL A 357 -13.64 -12.31 -6.02
CA VAL A 357 -13.64 -13.72 -5.70
C VAL A 357 -12.90 -13.89 -4.39
N GLU A 358 -13.62 -14.26 -3.35
CA GLU A 358 -13.08 -14.52 -2.03
C GLU A 358 -12.99 -16.03 -1.81
N VAL A 359 -11.83 -16.52 -1.35
CA VAL A 359 -11.61 -17.94 -1.08
C VAL A 359 -11.17 -18.14 0.36
N VAL A 360 -11.85 -19.05 1.06
CA VAL A 360 -11.55 -19.40 2.45
C VAL A 360 -10.63 -20.61 2.49
N PRO A 361 -9.35 -20.47 2.85
CA PRO A 361 -8.48 -21.64 2.99
C PRO A 361 -8.87 -22.45 4.22
N ALA A 362 -8.46 -23.71 4.25
CA ALA A 362 -8.75 -24.59 5.37
C ALA A 362 -7.62 -25.59 5.62
N ASP A 363 -7.57 -26.09 6.85
CA ASP A 363 -6.65 -27.16 7.21
C ASP A 363 -7.04 -28.46 6.49
N ASP A 364 -6.09 -29.03 5.75
CA ASP A 364 -6.15 -30.35 5.13
C ASP A 364 -5.44 -31.42 5.97
N GLY A 365 -4.92 -31.07 7.15
CA GLY A 365 -4.06 -31.90 7.97
C GLY A 365 -2.65 -32.05 7.40
N SER A 366 -2.33 -31.32 6.33
CA SER A 366 -1.03 -31.32 5.66
C SER A 366 -0.22 -30.10 6.06
N LEU A 367 1.10 -30.26 6.09
CA LEU A 367 2.02 -29.14 6.28
C LEU A 367 2.10 -28.21 5.03
N ILE A 368 1.44 -28.58 3.93
CA ILE A 368 1.35 -27.79 2.68
C ILE A 368 0.16 -26.82 2.72
N CYS A 369 -0.92 -27.15 3.43
CA CYS A 369 -2.15 -26.35 3.47
C CYS A 369 -2.69 -25.99 2.07
N LYS A 370 -3.04 -27.00 1.26
CA LYS A 370 -3.49 -26.85 -0.13
C LYS A 370 -5.00 -27.09 -0.28
N LYS A 371 -5.80 -26.72 0.71
CA LYS A 371 -7.26 -26.92 0.67
C LYS A 371 -7.97 -25.70 0.09
N HIS A 372 -9.09 -25.95 -0.60
CA HIS A 372 -9.96 -24.93 -1.21
C HIS A 372 -9.24 -24.05 -2.23
N VAL A 373 -8.42 -24.65 -3.08
CA VAL A 373 -7.60 -23.92 -4.07
C VAL A 373 -8.41 -23.10 -5.07
N PHE A 374 -7.91 -21.92 -5.40
CA PHE A 374 -8.27 -21.18 -6.61
C PHE A 374 -7.31 -21.59 -7.71
N GLN A 375 -7.78 -22.40 -8.65
CA GLN A 375 -6.91 -23.01 -9.66
C GLN A 375 -7.50 -23.00 -11.06
N THR A 376 -6.61 -22.88 -12.04
CA THR A 376 -6.89 -23.26 -13.42
C THR A 376 -6.54 -24.73 -13.65
N ILE A 377 -7.33 -25.43 -14.47
CA ILE A 377 -7.19 -26.87 -14.77
C ILE A 377 -7.23 -27.06 -16.29
N GLY A 378 -6.42 -27.97 -16.84
CA GLY A 378 -6.43 -28.27 -18.28
C GLY A 378 -5.40 -27.46 -19.06
N GLY A 379 -5.57 -27.35 -20.39
CA GLY A 379 -4.57 -26.70 -21.28
C GLY A 379 -4.97 -25.33 -21.83
N VAL A 380 -6.27 -24.97 -21.81
CA VAL A 380 -6.77 -23.66 -22.24
C VAL A 380 -7.88 -23.24 -21.28
N SER A 381 -7.56 -22.41 -20.31
CA SER A 381 -8.51 -21.81 -19.37
C SER A 381 -8.31 -20.30 -19.37
N SER A 382 -9.37 -19.53 -19.09
CA SER A 382 -9.23 -18.08 -18.95
C SER A 382 -9.94 -17.51 -17.74
N ILE A 383 -9.27 -16.60 -17.05
CA ILE A 383 -9.82 -15.89 -15.89
C ILE A 383 -9.70 -14.39 -16.17
N SER A 384 -10.82 -13.66 -16.21
CA SER A 384 -10.82 -12.22 -16.46
C SER A 384 -11.67 -11.46 -15.46
N LEU A 385 -11.03 -10.87 -14.44
CA LEU A 385 -11.71 -10.16 -13.36
C LEU A 385 -11.51 -8.65 -13.48
N VAL A 386 -12.52 -7.89 -13.13
CA VAL A 386 -12.50 -6.41 -13.08
C VAL A 386 -12.72 -6.00 -11.62
N PRO A 387 -11.86 -5.12 -11.07
CA PRO A 387 -11.99 -4.66 -9.70
C PRO A 387 -13.10 -3.62 -9.55
N SER A 388 -13.57 -3.41 -8.32
CA SER A 388 -14.45 -2.29 -7.97
C SER A 388 -13.79 -1.41 -6.90
N PRO A 389 -13.90 -0.08 -7.00
CA PRO A 389 -13.50 0.84 -5.93
C PRO A 389 -14.23 0.60 -4.60
N LEU A 390 -15.43 -0.02 -4.63
CA LEU A 390 -16.18 -0.38 -3.41
C LEU A 390 -15.44 -1.43 -2.57
N TYR A 391 -14.59 -2.23 -3.19
CA TYR A 391 -13.85 -3.32 -2.55
C TYR A 391 -12.34 -3.08 -2.58
N ASN A 392 -11.92 -1.82 -2.45
CA ASN A 392 -10.52 -1.40 -2.51
C ASN A 392 -9.82 -1.85 -3.81
N ASN A 393 -10.53 -2.01 -4.92
CA ASN A 393 -9.97 -2.55 -6.16
C ASN A 393 -9.30 -3.94 -6.05
N ILE A 394 -9.73 -4.77 -5.09
CA ILE A 394 -9.28 -6.16 -4.97
C ILE A 394 -10.21 -7.05 -5.82
N SER A 395 -9.65 -7.90 -6.67
CA SER A 395 -10.43 -8.85 -7.50
C SER A 395 -10.36 -10.28 -7.00
N LEU A 396 -9.24 -10.66 -6.37
CA LEU A 396 -9.05 -11.97 -5.74
C LEU A 396 -8.59 -11.74 -4.31
N TYR A 397 -9.35 -12.26 -3.35
CA TYR A 397 -9.09 -12.13 -1.92
C TYR A 397 -8.96 -13.52 -1.31
N ILE A 398 -7.81 -13.84 -0.73
CA ILE A 398 -7.60 -15.09 0.00
C ILE A 398 -7.62 -14.78 1.50
N GLU A 399 -8.57 -15.38 2.23
CA GLU A 399 -8.65 -15.19 3.68
C GLU A 399 -7.40 -15.75 4.38
N THR A 400 -6.92 -15.07 5.42
CA THR A 400 -5.80 -15.56 6.23
C THR A 400 -6.27 -16.73 7.10
N MET A 401 -5.76 -17.93 6.84
CA MET A 401 -6.11 -19.12 7.62
C MET A 401 -5.66 -19.00 9.09
N PRO A 402 -6.51 -19.24 10.10
CA PRO A 402 -6.06 -19.22 11.49
C PRO A 402 -4.92 -20.20 11.76
N ASN A 403 -3.90 -19.78 12.52
CA ASN A 403 -2.74 -20.60 12.91
C ASN A 403 -1.88 -21.13 11.76
N TRP A 404 -2.03 -20.60 10.54
CA TRP A 404 -1.31 -21.07 9.35
C TRP A 404 0.21 -21.14 9.56
N GLN A 405 0.82 -20.17 10.25
CA GLN A 405 2.27 -20.15 10.54
C GLN A 405 2.74 -21.35 11.36
N THR A 406 1.85 -21.95 12.16
CA THR A 406 2.17 -23.11 12.99
C THR A 406 1.93 -24.45 12.29
N ILE A 407 1.04 -24.47 11.29
CA ILE A 407 0.55 -25.67 10.58
C ILE A 407 1.26 -25.80 9.23
N CYS A 408 1.21 -24.76 8.41
CA CYS A 408 1.67 -24.73 7.02
C CYS A 408 3.18 -24.46 6.97
N LYS A 409 3.97 -25.47 7.32
CA LYS A 409 5.43 -25.36 7.52
C LYS A 409 6.27 -26.05 6.44
N GLN A 410 5.67 -26.71 5.47
CA GLN A 410 6.43 -27.37 4.41
C GLN A 410 6.97 -26.34 3.42
N GLY A 411 8.26 -26.45 3.07
CA GLY A 411 8.91 -25.53 2.14
C GLY A 411 9.02 -24.13 2.70
N VAL A 412 8.57 -23.13 1.92
CA VAL A 412 8.57 -21.70 2.29
C VAL A 412 7.55 -21.36 3.40
N GLY A 413 6.69 -22.31 3.80
CA GLY A 413 5.60 -22.07 4.73
C GLY A 413 4.52 -21.15 4.14
N GLY A 414 3.34 -21.09 4.75
CA GLY A 414 2.17 -20.40 4.14
C GLY A 414 1.18 -21.35 3.48
N THR A 415 -0.02 -20.85 3.19
CA THR A 415 -1.04 -21.61 2.47
C THR A 415 -0.67 -21.74 0.99
N ASN A 416 -1.32 -22.67 0.27
CA ASN A 416 -1.06 -22.91 -1.15
C ASN A 416 -2.37 -22.91 -1.95
N VAL A 417 -3.08 -21.78 -1.94
CA VAL A 417 -4.46 -21.65 -2.42
C VAL A 417 -4.50 -21.17 -3.85
N VAL A 418 -3.74 -20.14 -4.21
CA VAL A 418 -3.70 -19.59 -5.58
C VAL A 418 -2.74 -20.41 -6.42
N GLN A 419 -3.29 -21.13 -7.40
CA GLN A 419 -2.57 -22.08 -8.23
C GLN A 419 -3.00 -21.93 -9.70
N ILE A 420 -2.49 -20.91 -10.37
CA ILE A 420 -2.80 -20.66 -11.78
C ILE A 420 -1.83 -21.50 -12.61
N THR A 421 -2.26 -22.65 -13.13
CA THR A 421 -1.43 -23.64 -13.84
C THR A 421 -2.01 -24.04 -15.20
N GLY A 422 -1.21 -24.66 -16.07
CA GLY A 422 -1.71 -25.41 -17.24
C GLY A 422 -2.10 -24.59 -18.48
N GLY A 423 -1.20 -23.76 -19.03
CA GLY A 423 -1.46 -23.03 -20.30
C GLY A 423 -2.65 -22.04 -20.24
N GLY A 424 -3.21 -21.82 -19.05
CA GLY A 424 -4.32 -20.89 -18.84
C GLY A 424 -3.87 -19.44 -18.98
N SER A 425 -4.66 -18.65 -19.71
CA SER A 425 -4.52 -17.19 -19.81
C SER A 425 -5.31 -16.54 -18.68
N TYR A 426 -4.64 -16.01 -17.67
CA TYR A 426 -5.31 -15.18 -16.66
C TYR A 426 -5.10 -13.69 -16.97
N SER A 427 -6.08 -12.88 -16.59
CA SER A 427 -6.10 -11.43 -16.63
C SER A 427 -6.92 -10.92 -15.44
N VAL A 428 -6.29 -10.91 -14.28
CA VAL A 428 -6.90 -10.35 -13.07
C VAL A 428 -6.57 -8.86 -13.06
N LYS A 429 -7.58 -8.01 -13.26
CA LYS A 429 -7.44 -6.57 -13.06
C LYS A 429 -7.52 -6.21 -11.58
N GLY A 430 -6.82 -5.17 -11.14
CA GLY A 430 -6.82 -4.75 -9.72
C GLY A 430 -5.80 -5.55 -8.90
N ALA A 431 -6.12 -5.92 -7.67
CA ALA A 431 -5.19 -6.69 -6.82
C ALA A 431 -5.59 -8.15 -6.59
N ILE A 432 -4.58 -9.01 -6.55
CA ILE A 432 -4.60 -10.30 -5.87
C ILE A 432 -4.06 -10.06 -4.46
N TYR A 433 -4.92 -10.20 -3.45
CA TYR A 433 -4.54 -10.06 -2.05
C TYR A 433 -4.58 -11.41 -1.36
N ALA A 434 -3.41 -11.94 -1.03
CA ALA A 434 -3.21 -13.27 -0.46
C ALA A 434 -2.04 -13.27 0.54
N PRO A 435 -2.13 -12.50 1.64
CA PRO A 435 -0.99 -12.16 2.49
C PRO A 435 -0.31 -13.34 3.21
N ALA A 436 -1.00 -14.48 3.30
CA ALA A 436 -0.50 -15.73 3.89
C ALA A 436 -0.31 -16.87 2.88
N ASP A 437 -0.47 -16.58 1.58
CA ASP A 437 -0.48 -17.58 0.52
C ASP A 437 0.78 -17.55 -0.34
N ASN A 438 1.24 -18.74 -0.70
CA ASN A 438 2.28 -18.95 -1.70
C ASN A 438 1.63 -18.99 -3.08
N VAL A 439 1.60 -17.84 -3.74
CA VAL A 439 0.98 -17.71 -5.06
C VAL A 439 1.85 -18.44 -6.08
N VAL A 440 1.26 -19.43 -6.75
CA VAL A 440 1.91 -20.17 -7.82
C VAL A 440 1.28 -19.82 -9.15
N ILE A 441 2.11 -19.33 -10.06
CA ILE A 441 1.71 -18.99 -11.44
C ILE A 441 2.60 -19.80 -12.38
N SER A 442 2.00 -20.73 -13.12
CA SER A 442 2.68 -21.69 -13.97
C SER A 442 2.05 -21.75 -15.35
N GLY A 443 2.80 -21.48 -16.43
CA GLY A 443 2.19 -21.45 -17.76
C GLY A 443 3.15 -21.50 -18.95
N GLY A 444 2.62 -21.97 -20.09
CA GLY A 444 3.28 -21.94 -21.39
C GLY A 444 2.47 -21.08 -22.36
N GLY A 445 2.93 -19.85 -22.60
CA GLY A 445 2.42 -18.93 -23.64
C GLY A 445 1.14 -18.16 -23.31
N ALA A 446 1.27 -16.85 -23.09
CA ALA A 446 0.21 -15.82 -23.09
C ALA A 446 -0.66 -15.65 -21.81
N GLY A 447 -0.04 -15.64 -20.62
CA GLY A 447 -0.67 -15.06 -19.42
C GLY A 447 -0.32 -13.58 -19.26
N THR A 448 -1.33 -12.70 -19.20
CA THR A 448 -1.15 -11.26 -18.90
C THR A 448 -1.94 -10.90 -17.65
N GLY A 449 -1.31 -10.94 -16.48
CA GLY A 449 -1.79 -10.29 -15.27
C GLY A 449 -1.83 -8.77 -15.46
N VAL A 450 -2.92 -8.15 -15.02
CA VAL A 450 -3.09 -6.70 -15.13
C VAL A 450 -3.36 -6.17 -13.74
N GLY A 451 -2.41 -6.33 -12.82
CA GLY A 451 -2.70 -5.99 -11.45
C GLY A 451 -1.49 -5.85 -10.54
N GLN A 452 -1.81 -5.84 -9.24
CA GLN A 452 -0.85 -5.92 -8.17
C GLN A 452 -1.00 -7.28 -7.47
N ILE A 453 0.11 -7.92 -7.14
CA ILE A 453 0.14 -9.14 -6.35
C ILE A 453 0.67 -8.79 -4.95
N ILE A 454 -0.12 -9.07 -3.92
CA ILE A 454 0.29 -8.95 -2.53
C ILE A 454 0.18 -10.35 -1.91
N ALA A 455 1.31 -11.01 -1.70
CA ALA A 455 1.36 -12.43 -1.35
C ALA A 455 2.36 -12.73 -0.23
N TRP A 456 2.32 -13.95 0.34
CA TRP A 456 3.39 -14.42 1.23
C TRP A 456 4.67 -14.67 0.42
N THR A 457 4.57 -15.50 -0.63
CA THR A 457 5.59 -15.68 -1.66
C THR A 457 4.95 -15.74 -3.04
N ALA A 458 5.76 -15.56 -4.09
CA ALA A 458 5.34 -15.73 -5.48
C ALA A 458 6.34 -16.63 -6.21
N ASN A 459 5.83 -17.75 -6.74
CA ASN A 459 6.60 -18.68 -7.54
C ASN A 459 6.05 -18.75 -8.97
N PHE A 460 6.91 -18.38 -9.92
CA PHE A 460 6.64 -18.43 -11.33
C PHE A 460 7.31 -19.67 -11.94
N ASN A 461 6.52 -20.57 -12.49
CA ASN A 461 7.01 -21.79 -13.15
C ASN A 461 6.60 -21.84 -14.63
N GLY A 462 7.26 -22.70 -15.39
CA GLY A 462 6.94 -22.96 -16.80
C GLY A 462 7.85 -22.23 -17.78
N ASN A 463 7.49 -22.28 -19.06
CA ASN A 463 8.35 -21.85 -20.17
C ASN A 463 7.83 -20.58 -20.89
N GLY A 464 6.87 -19.88 -20.29
CA GLY A 464 6.27 -18.65 -20.82
C GLY A 464 6.70 -17.38 -20.07
N THR A 465 6.39 -16.23 -20.69
CA THR A 465 6.46 -14.92 -20.03
C THR A 465 5.11 -14.58 -19.41
N VAL A 466 5.12 -14.30 -18.10
CA VAL A 466 4.03 -13.64 -17.38
C VAL A 466 4.23 -12.14 -17.51
N THR A 467 3.19 -11.43 -17.91
CA THR A 467 3.18 -9.96 -17.87
C THR A 467 2.34 -9.50 -16.68
N GLU A 468 2.90 -8.71 -15.77
CA GLU A 468 2.19 -8.00 -14.72
C GLU A 468 2.14 -6.51 -15.04
N THR A 469 0.93 -5.98 -15.20
CA THR A 469 0.69 -4.57 -15.53
C THR A 469 0.13 -3.83 -14.32
N TYR A 470 0.98 -3.04 -13.67
CA TYR A 470 0.63 -2.14 -12.57
C TYR A 470 -0.20 -0.95 -13.05
N ASP A 471 -1.40 -0.73 -12.50
CA ASP A 471 -2.22 0.44 -12.77
C ASP A 471 -2.44 1.28 -11.50
N PRO A 472 -1.70 2.38 -11.27
CA PRO A 472 -1.87 3.17 -10.04
C PRO A 472 -3.28 3.76 -9.88
N ALA A 473 -4.06 3.89 -10.96
CA ALA A 473 -5.42 4.40 -10.90
C ALA A 473 -6.45 3.32 -10.52
N GLY A 474 -6.09 2.04 -10.60
CA GLY A 474 -6.98 0.89 -10.47
C GLY A 474 -6.61 -0.08 -9.35
N LEU A 475 -5.81 0.34 -8.36
CA LEU A 475 -5.27 -0.54 -7.31
C LEU A 475 -5.75 -0.17 -5.90
N PRO A 476 -5.73 -1.14 -4.95
CA PRO A 476 -5.92 -0.84 -3.55
C PRO A 476 -4.82 0.10 -3.05
N PHE A 477 -5.19 0.99 -2.13
CA PHE A 477 -4.20 1.74 -1.37
C PHE A 477 -3.42 0.78 -0.47
N LEU A 478 -2.14 0.51 -0.76
CA LEU A 478 -1.26 -0.19 0.17
C LEU A 478 -1.17 0.61 1.46
N LYS A 479 -1.92 0.17 2.47
CA LYS A 479 -1.88 0.72 3.82
C LYS A 479 -0.62 0.23 4.53
N GLY A 480 0.53 0.74 4.10
CA GLY A 480 1.72 0.89 4.91
C GLY A 480 2.03 2.38 4.88
N LEU A 481 1.59 3.23 5.80
CA LEU A 481 1.42 2.99 7.22
C LEU A 481 0.49 4.09 7.79
N ILE A 482 -0.34 3.74 8.77
CA ILE A 482 -1.07 4.71 9.59
C ILE A 482 -0.80 4.34 11.05
N GLN A 483 -0.12 5.22 11.77
CA GLN A 483 -0.51 5.59 13.13
C GLN A 483 -0.02 6.98 13.50
#